data_AF-A0A3S1RNX0-F1
#
_entry.id   AF-A0A3S1RNX0-F1
#
_cell.length_a   1.000
_cell.length_b   1.000
_cell.length_c   1.000
_cell.angle_alpha   90.00
_cell.angle_beta   90.00
_cell.angle_gamma   90.00
#
_symmetry.space_group_name_H-M   'P 1'
#
loop_
_entity.id
_entity.type
_entity.pdbx_description
1 polymer ?
#
loop_
_entity_poly.entity_id
_entity_poly.type
_entity_poly.pdbx_seq_one_letter_code
_entity_poly.pdbx_strand_id
1 'polypeptide(L)' 'MPGTGDDDTLLRFPILIGDIGGTNARFSVVLDANSEAGEPTIVQTANYNTIDEAIQAAVLDRSS' A
#
# COMPACT_ATOMS: atom_id res chain seq x y z
N MET A 1 7.57 35.08 -3.60
CA MET A 1 8.32 33.82 -3.40
C MET A 1 7.72 33.10 -2.21
N PRO A 2 6.81 32.14 -2.38
CA PRO A 2 6.51 31.18 -1.33
C PRO A 2 7.54 30.04 -1.42
N GLY A 3 8.13 29.67 -0.28
CA GLY A 3 9.05 28.54 -0.20
C GLY A 3 8.31 27.24 -0.48
N THR A 4 8.65 26.59 -1.58
CA THR A 4 8.37 25.19 -1.86
C THR A 4 9.24 24.34 -0.92
N GLY A 5 8.89 24.32 0.37
CA GLY A 5 9.52 23.46 1.35
C GLY A 5 8.87 22.09 1.28
N ASP A 6 9.66 21.09 0.90
CA ASP A 6 9.79 19.70 1.39
C ASP A 6 8.60 18.88 1.96
N ASP A 7 7.39 19.41 2.13
CA ASP A 7 6.19 18.70 2.61
C ASP A 7 5.67 17.64 1.62
N ASP A 8 6.01 17.75 0.33
CA ASP A 8 5.61 16.78 -0.70
C ASP A 8 6.33 15.42 -0.55
N THR A 9 7.38 15.37 0.27
CA THR A 9 8.18 14.17 0.53
C THR A 9 7.80 13.47 1.83
N LEU A 10 6.91 14.07 2.63
CA LEU A 10 6.42 13.47 3.86
C LEU A 10 5.28 12.51 3.53
N LEU A 11 5.58 11.21 3.62
CA LEU A 11 4.61 10.13 3.55
C LEU A 11 3.49 10.38 4.58
N ARG A 12 2.30 10.75 4.09
CA ARG A 12 1.12 10.93 4.95
C ARG A 12 0.49 9.59 5.24
N PHE A 13 0.44 9.25 6.51
CA PHE A 13 -0.13 8.00 6.98
C PHE A 13 -1.67 8.03 7.00
N PRO A 14 -2.33 6.87 6.84
CA PRO A 14 -1.73 5.54 6.61
C PRO A 14 -1.17 5.41 5.18
N ILE A 15 -0.05 4.69 5.04
CA ILE A 15 0.56 4.39 3.74
C ILE A 15 0.38 2.91 3.40
N LEU A 16 0.22 2.63 2.10
CA LEU A 16 0.19 1.28 1.56
C LEU A 16 1.52 0.98 0.87
N ILE A 17 2.19 -0.08 1.33
CA ILE A 17 3.41 -0.58 0.72
C ILE A 17 3.05 -1.79 -0.15
N GLY A 18 3.46 -1.76 -1.42
CA GLY A 18 3.26 -2.83 -2.39
C GLY A 18 4.58 -3.35 -2.95
N ASP A 19 4.90 -4.62 -2.73
CA ASP A 19 6.00 -5.33 -3.39
C ASP A 19 5.43 -6.15 -4.55
N ILE A 20 5.68 -5.71 -5.79
CA ILE A 20 5.09 -6.30 -7.00
C ILE A 20 6.13 -7.17 -7.72
N GLY A 21 6.00 -8.48 -7.57
CA GLY A 21 6.80 -9.49 -8.24
C GLY A 21 6.05 -10.13 -9.39
N GLY A 22 5.89 -9.42 -10.51
CA GLY A 22 5.36 -9.91 -11.81
C GLY A 22 3.95 -10.51 -11.77
N THR A 23 3.81 -11.68 -11.17
CA THR A 23 2.56 -12.48 -11.03
C THR A 23 1.96 -12.39 -9.62
N ASN A 24 2.74 -11.94 -8.64
CA ASN A 24 2.29 -11.80 -7.25
C ASN A 24 2.62 -10.41 -6.73
N ALA A 25 1.75 -9.87 -5.89
CA ALA A 25 1.95 -8.64 -5.15
C ALA A 25 1.79 -8.90 -3.66
N ARG A 26 2.54 -8.17 -2.84
CA ARG A 26 2.41 -8.20 -1.38
C ARG A 26 2.08 -6.81 -0.90
N PHE A 27 0.96 -6.68 -0.19
CA PHE A 27 0.47 -5.41 0.30
C PHE A 27 0.49 -5.38 1.83
N SER A 28 1.08 -4.34 2.40
CA SER A 28 1.06 -4.05 3.83
C SER A 28 0.68 -2.60 4.07
N VAL A 29 -0.16 -2.36 5.08
CA VAL A 29 -0.50 -1.00 5.51
C VAL A 29 0.36 -0.62 6.70
N VAL A 30 0.92 0.58 6.67
CA VAL A 30 1.61 1.20 7.80
C VAL A 30 0.73 2.35 8.30
N LEU A 31 0.34 2.31 9.58
CA LEU A 31 -0.64 3.24 10.15
C LEU A 31 -0.04 4.57 10.60
N ASP A 32 1.24 4.58 10.98
CA ASP A 32 1.99 5.77 11.41
C ASP A 32 3.50 5.54 11.32
N ALA A 33 4.29 6.60 11.48
CA ALA A 33 5.75 6.57 11.31
C ALA A 33 6.51 5.67 12.32
N ASN A 34 5.89 5.31 13.44
CA ASN A 34 6.49 4.46 14.46
C ASN A 34 5.89 3.04 14.47
N SER A 35 4.84 2.80 13.67
CA SER A 35 4.25 1.48 13.51
C SER A 35 5.02 0.65 12.49
N GLU A 36 5.16 -0.64 12.78
CA GLU A 36 5.62 -1.60 11.78
C GLU A 36 4.54 -1.80 10.70
N ALA A 37 4.98 -2.22 9.52
CA ALA A 37 4.06 -2.62 8.46
C ALA A 37 3.23 -3.82 8.95
N GLY A 38 1.91 -3.73 8.80
CA GLY A 38 1.02 -4.84 9.11
C GLY A 38 1.34 -6.10 8.30
N GLU A 39 0.74 -7.23 8.68
CA GLU A 39 0.99 -8.51 8.03
C GLU A 39 0.80 -8.41 6.50
N PRO A 40 1.84 -8.76 5.71
CA PRO A 40 1.78 -8.62 4.27
C PRO A 40 0.75 -9.59 3.68
N THR A 41 -0.24 -9.03 3.01
CA THR A 41 -1.23 -9.81 2.28
C THR A 41 -0.70 -10.09 0.89
N ILE A 42 -0.45 -11.37 0.62
CA ILE A 42 -0.02 -11.85 -0.69
C ILE A 42 -1.25 -11.98 -1.58
N VAL A 43 -1.23 -11.32 -2.72
CA VAL A 43 -2.27 -11.39 -3.74
C VAL A 43 -1.66 -11.77 -5.08
N GLN A 44 -2.29 -12.72 -5.76
CA GLN A 44 -1.87 -13.13 -7.08
C GLN A 44 -2.45 -12.14 -8.10
N THR A 45 -1.61 -11.22 -8.60
CA THR A 45 -2.04 -10.15 -9.52
C THR A 45 -2.59 -10.71 -10.82
N ALA A 46 -2.18 -11.92 -11.23
CA ALA A 46 -2.71 -12.59 -12.41
C ALA A 46 -4.22 -12.92 -12.32
N ASN A 47 -4.81 -12.92 -11.11
CA ASN A 47 -6.23 -13.18 -10.92
C ASN A 47 -7.09 -11.91 -11.05
N TYR A 48 -6.47 -10.74 -11.22
CA TYR A 48 -7.14 -9.45 -11.28
C TYR A 48 -6.81 -8.74 -12.59
N ASN A 49 -7.76 -7.94 -13.09
CA ASN A 49 -7.55 -7.22 -14.33
C ASN A 49 -6.73 -5.94 -14.09
N THR A 50 -6.81 -5.37 -12.88
CA THR A 50 -5.97 -4.24 -12.45
C THR A 50 -5.36 -4.45 -11.07
N ILE A 51 -4.32 -3.65 -10.76
CA ILE A 51 -3.70 -3.63 -9.43
C ILE A 51 -4.66 -3.05 -8.38
N ASP A 52 -5.50 -2.09 -8.76
CA ASP A 52 -6.50 -1.50 -7.86
C ASP A 52 -7.49 -2.57 -7.33
N GLU A 53 -7.95 -3.47 -8.19
CA GLU A 53 -8.81 -4.59 -7.80
C GLU A 53 -8.07 -5.54 -6.83
N ALA A 54 -6.80 -5.83 -7.11
CA ALA A 54 -5.97 -6.66 -6.25
C ALA A 54 -5.77 -6.03 -4.86
N ILE A 55 -5.56 -4.71 -4.79
CA ILE A 55 -5.43 -3.97 -3.53
C ILE A 55 -6.75 -3.99 -2.77
N GLN A 56 -7.87 -3.75 -3.44
CA GLN A 56 -9.19 -3.74 -2.81
C GLN A 56 -9.51 -5.10 -2.17
N ALA A 57 -9.26 -6.18 -2.89
CA ALA A 57 -9.44 -7.54 -2.38
C ALA A 57 -8.45 -7.89 -1.24
N ALA A 58 -7.21 -7.41 -1.31
CA ALA A 58 -6.19 -7.72 -0.31
C ALA A 58 -6.34 -6.93 0.99
N VAL A 59 -6.73 -5.65 0.89
CA VAL A 59 -6.64 -4.69 2.01
C VAL A 59 -8.02 -4.26 2.52
N LEU A 60 -8.96 -3.94 1.62
CA LEU A 60 -10.28 -3.42 2.03
C LEU A 60 -11.24 -4.55 2.45
N ASP A 61 -11.20 -5.72 1.81
CA ASP A 61 -12.10 -6.83 2.14
C ASP A 61 -11.77 -7.49 3.50
N ARG A 62 -10.52 -7.37 3.97
CA ARG A 62 -10.05 -7.95 5.25
C ARG A 62 -10.12 -7.02 6.45
N SER A 63 -10.35 -5.72 6.26
CA SER A 63 -10.50 -4.77 7.37
C SER A 63 -11.98 -4.66 7.78
N SER A 64 -12.51 -5.72 8.40
CA SER A 64 -13.85 -5.75 9.04
C SER A 64 -13.78 -5.55 10.55
#